data_AF-A0A370LPW9-F1
#
_entry.id   AF-A0A370LPW9-F1
#
_cell.length_a   1.000
_cell.length_b   1.000
_cell.length_c   1.000
_cell.angle_alpha   90.00
_cell.angle_beta   90.00
_cell.angle_gamma   90.00
#
_symmetry.space_group_name_H-M   'P 1'
#
loop_
_entity.id
_entity.type
_entity.pdbx_description
1 polymer ?
#
loop_
_entity_poly.entity_id
_entity_poly.type
_entity_poly.pdbx_seq_one_letter_code
_entity_poly.pdbx_strand_id
1 'polypeptide(L)' 'MLSDKLRTLLLKGASQAGGFDPDEVFPYIEEQLTQAEYLTAQLFLTWICENNLTFGHGNIQQRFAEHLKTS' A
#
# COMPACT_ATOMS: atom_id res chain seq x y z
N MET A 1 -1.11 0.81 13.11
CA MET A 1 -1.43 2.10 12.44
C MET A 1 -0.42 2.30 11.32
N LEU A 2 -0.85 2.82 10.17
CA LEU A 2 0.04 3.06 9.04
C LEU A 2 0.94 4.26 9.34
N SER A 3 2.27 4.08 9.24
CA SER A 3 3.23 5.17 9.44
C SER A 3 3.09 6.23 8.34
N ASP A 4 3.42 7.49 8.65
CA ASP A 4 3.35 8.58 7.66
C ASP A 4 4.30 8.37 6.48
N LYS A 5 5.47 7.76 6.73
CA LYS A 5 6.42 7.38 5.69
C LYS A 5 5.78 6.36 4.74
N LEU A 6 5.28 5.24 5.27
CA LEU A 6 4.71 4.18 4.46
C LEU A 6 3.45 4.64 3.71
N ARG A 7 2.60 5.44 4.36
CA ARG A 7 1.46 6.11 3.73
C ARG A 7 1.88 6.93 2.52
N THR A 8 2.91 7.75 2.67
CA THR A 8 3.39 8.63 1.59
C THR A 8 3.95 7.81 0.43
N LEU A 9 4.72 6.76 0.73
CA LEU A 9 5.25 5.85 -0.29
C LEU A 9 4.14 5.12 -1.04
N LEU A 10 3.17 4.52 -0.35
CA LEU A 10 2.04 3.83 -1.00
C LEU A 10 1.23 4.74 -1.92
N LEU A 11 0.93 5.97 -1.48
CA LEU A 11 0.22 6.95 -2.32
C LEU A 11 1.04 7.36 -3.54
N LYS A 12 2.35 7.59 -3.36
CA LYS A 12 3.26 7.91 -4.47
C LYS A 12 3.33 6.75 -5.46
N GLY A 13 3.60 5.54 -4.98
CA GLY A 13 3.75 4.35 -5.79
C GLY A 13 2.50 4.04 -6.61
N ALA A 14 1.32 4.05 -5.96
CA ALA A 14 0.05 3.84 -6.64
C ALA A 14 -0.24 4.91 -7.70
N SER A 15 0.06 6.18 -7.40
CA SER A 15 -0.11 7.28 -8.36
C SER A 15 0.83 7.19 -9.56
N GLN A 16 2.04 6.67 -9.40
CA GLN A 16 3.02 6.51 -10.48
C GLN A 16 2.73 5.27 -11.34
N ALA A 17 2.33 4.16 -10.71
CA ALA A 17 1.90 2.96 -11.40
C ALA A 17 0.58 3.15 -12.16
N GLY A 18 -0.31 4.03 -11.67
CA GLY A 18 -1.67 4.16 -12.20
C GLY A 18 -2.62 3.05 -11.71
N GLY A 19 -2.22 2.34 -10.66
CA GLY A 19 -2.93 1.17 -10.12
C GLY A 19 -2.44 0.79 -8.72
N PHE A 20 -2.87 -0.37 -8.24
CA PHE A 20 -2.53 -0.89 -6.91
C PHE A 20 -1.80 -2.23 -6.96
N ASP A 21 -1.48 -2.72 -8.16
CA ASP A 21 -0.75 -3.97 -8.33
C ASP A 21 0.64 -3.86 -7.69
N PRO A 22 1.00 -4.72 -6.72
CA PRO A 22 2.32 -4.72 -6.11
C PRO A 22 3.47 -4.72 -7.12
N ASP A 23 3.36 -5.50 -8.21
CA ASP A 23 4.42 -5.65 -9.21
C ASP A 23 4.64 -4.37 -10.01
N GLU A 24 3.60 -3.55 -10.16
CA GLU A 24 3.69 -2.23 -10.80
C GLU A 24 4.07 -1.13 -9.81
N VAL A 25 3.65 -1.22 -8.55
CA VAL A 25 3.88 -0.19 -7.52
C VAL A 25 5.30 -0.23 -6.95
N PHE A 26 5.83 -1.42 -6.71
CA PHE A 26 7.12 -1.60 -6.02
C PHE A 26 8.33 -1.01 -6.73
N PRO A 27 8.46 -1.05 -8.07
CA PRO A 27 9.53 -0.37 -8.79
C PRO A 27 9.69 1.12 -8.44
N TYR A 28 8.65 1.79 -7.92
CA TYR A 28 8.69 3.21 -7.55
C TYR A 28 9.09 3.49 -6.09
N ILE A 29 9.02 2.50 -5.20
CA ILE A 29 9.10 2.72 -3.75
C ILE A 29 9.98 1.73 -2.99
N GLU A 30 10.28 0.55 -3.54
CA GLU A 30 10.89 -0.56 -2.80
C GLU A 30 12.26 -0.22 -2.20
N GLU A 31 13.09 0.58 -2.89
CA GLU A 31 14.40 1.02 -2.40
C GLU A 31 14.33 1.88 -1.13
N GLN A 32 13.17 2.49 -0.85
CA GLN A 32 12.95 3.34 0.33
C GLN A 32 12.30 2.58 1.49
N LEU A 33 11.92 1.32 1.27
CA LEU A 33 11.27 0.48 2.27
C LEU A 33 12.32 -0.31 3.05
N THR A 34 12.12 -0.40 4.37
CA THR A 34 12.74 -1.48 5.14
C THR A 34 12.07 -2.82 4.79
N GLN A 35 12.72 -3.94 5.11
CA GLN A 35 12.13 -5.26 4.86
C GLN A 35 10.74 -5.43 5.49
N ALA A 36 10.53 -4.92 6.71
CA ALA A 36 9.23 -4.98 7.38
C ALA A 36 8.17 -4.11 6.67
N GLU A 37 8.55 -2.92 6.20
CA GLU A 37 7.66 -2.04 5.43
C GLU A 37 7.32 -2.65 4.06
N TYR A 38 8.28 -3.30 3.41
CA TYR A 38 8.07 -4.02 2.16
C TYR A 38 7.00 -5.10 2.32
N LEU A 39 7.16 -5.98 3.30
CA LEU A 39 6.18 -7.05 3.58
C LEU A 39 4.80 -6.46 3.90
N THR A 40 4.76 -5.40 4.70
CA THR A 40 3.51 -4.71 5.05
C THR A 40 2.83 -4.10 3.83
N ALA A 41 3.59 -3.44 2.95
CA ALA A 41 3.09 -2.86 1.72
C ALA A 41 2.58 -3.94 0.76
N GLN A 42 3.30 -5.07 0.66
CA GLN A 42 2.96 -6.16 -0.24
C GLN A 42 1.63 -6.79 0.16
N LEU A 43 1.48 -7.12 1.44
CA LEU A 43 0.24 -7.68 2.00
C LEU A 43 -0.93 -6.71 1.81
N PHE A 44 -0.71 -5.42 2.06
CA PHE A 44 -1.75 -4.41 1.91
C PHE A 44 -2.20 -4.23 0.46
N LEU A 45 -1.25 -4.06 -0.49
CA LEU A 45 -1.56 -3.89 -1.91
C LEU A 45 -2.21 -5.14 -2.50
N THR A 46 -1.71 -6.33 -2.14
CA THR A 46 -2.32 -7.61 -2.54
C THR A 46 -3.77 -7.68 -2.06
N TRP A 47 -4.03 -7.38 -0.78
CA TRP A 47 -5.38 -7.35 -0.23
C TRP A 47 -6.29 -6.35 -0.95
N ILE A 48 -5.78 -5.17 -1.31
CA ILE A 48 -6.54 -4.17 -2.10
C ILE A 48 -6.95 -4.76 -3.45
N CYS A 49 -6.03 -5.40 -4.17
CA CYS A 49 -6.31 -6.02 -5.47
C CYS A 49 -7.28 -7.20 -5.37
N GLU A 50 -7.05 -8.12 -4.43
CA GLU A 50 -7.90 -9.31 -4.24
C GLU A 50 -9.35 -8.94 -3.91
N ASN A 51 -9.56 -7.81 -3.22
CA ASN A 51 -10.89 -7.34 -2.83
C ASN A 51 -11.47 -6.31 -3.81
N ASN A 52 -10.82 -6.04 -4.95
CA ASN A 52 -11.22 -5.00 -5.91
C ASN A 52 -11.46 -3.62 -5.24
N LEU A 53 -10.59 -3.25 -4.30
CA LEU A 53 -10.68 -2.00 -3.55
C LEU A 53 -9.77 -0.92 -4.17
N THR A 54 -9.94 0.30 -3.68
CA THR A 54 -9.06 1.43 -4.00
C THR A 54 -8.73 2.23 -2.74
N PHE A 55 -7.59 2.91 -2.77
CA PHE A 55 -7.22 3.87 -1.74
C PHE A 55 -6.64 5.16 -2.30
N GLY A 56 -6.72 6.22 -1.50
CA GLY A 56 -6.14 7.53 -1.75
C GLY A 56 -5.98 8.31 -0.44
N HIS A 57 -5.65 9.60 -0.54
CA HIS A 57 -5.39 10.45 0.63
C HIS A 57 -6.53 10.44 1.66
N GLY A 58 -7.79 10.32 1.22
CA GLY A 58 -8.97 10.38 2.08
C GLY A 58 -9.30 9.09 2.85
N ASN A 59 -8.80 7.93 2.43
CA ASN A 59 -9.25 6.64 2.98
C ASN A 59 -8.13 5.61 3.24
N ILE A 60 -6.87 5.88 2.92
CA ILE A 60 -5.78 4.92 3.09
C ILE A 60 -5.63 4.43 4.55
N GLN A 61 -5.78 5.31 5.53
CA GLN A 61 -5.72 4.93 6.96
C GLN A 61 -6.86 3.97 7.34
N GLN A 62 -8.07 4.23 6.84
CA GLN A 62 -9.22 3.36 7.06
C GLN A 62 -9.01 1.99 6.39
N ARG A 63 -8.61 1.97 5.11
CA ARG A 63 -8.34 0.73 4.37
C ARG A 63 -7.27 -0.11 5.03
N PHE A 64 -6.19 0.52 5.49
CA PHE A 64 -5.14 -0.19 6.20
C PHE A 64 -5.65 -0.78 7.53
N ALA A 65 -6.52 -0.07 8.26
CA ALA A 65 -7.14 -0.60 9.47
C ALA A 65 -8.14 -1.74 9.19
N GLU A 66 -8.82 -1.74 8.03
CA GLU A 66 -9.66 -2.85 7.58
C GLU A 66 -8.82 -4.10 7.27
N HIS A 67 -7.73 -3.94 6.51
CA HIS A 67 -6.78 -5.00 6.18
C HIS A 67 -6.22 -5.74 7.42
N LEU A 68 -5.88 -4.98 8.48
CA LEU A 68 -5.35 -5.54 9.72
C LEU A 68 -6.39 -6.32 10.55
N LYS A 69 -7.69 -6.19 10.26
CA LYS A 69 -8.74 -6.96 10.93
C LYS A 69 -9.08 -8.26 10.21
N THR A 70 -8.73 -8.35 8.93
CA THR A 70 -8.97 -9.52 8.09
C THR A 70 -7.78 -10.47 8.01
N SER A 71 -6.60 -10.03 8.48
CA SER A 71 -5.36 -10.82 8.58
C SER A 71 -5.16 -11.33 10.00
#